data_AF-A0A847VKC5-F1
#
_entry.id   AF-A0A847VKC5-F1
#
_cell.length_a   1.000
_cell.length_b   1.000
_cell.length_c   1.000
_cell.angle_alpha   90.00
_cell.angle_beta   90.00
_cell.angle_gamma   90.00
#
_symmetry.space_group_name_H-M   'P 1'
#
loop_
_entity.id
_entity.type
_entity.pdbx_description
1 polymer ?
#
loop_
_entity_poly.entity_id
_entity_poly.type
_entity_poly.pdbx_seq_one_letter_code
_entity_poly.pdbx_strand_id
1 'polypeptide(L)'
;TPKELLNIGTLAAIRRLQAHGVVVRSQSPIMKHISLFADAAGRVDVERSAQNWIDLALVFANLKIGFHSMYCARPTGEHHYFAAPLADVETVFNKVYRSLSSINRPSRHISMTSSAGKISILGTAEVDGERLFALKFTEGRNMEWLDKVFLARYDARQNTVDKLEPLGGGEFFYREELQQIEAALRDSLAAAR
;
A
#
# COMPACT_ATOMS: atom_id res chain seq x y z
N THR A 1 -10.20 10.63 15.06
CA THR A 1 -11.46 10.67 14.29
C THR A 1 -11.32 11.50 13.03
N PRO A 2 -11.46 10.90 11.84
CA PRO A 2 -11.35 11.58 10.54
C PRO A 2 -12.56 12.47 10.28
N LYS A 3 -12.42 13.77 10.55
CA LYS A 3 -13.52 14.76 10.50
C LYS A 3 -14.00 15.01 9.07
N GLU A 4 -13.15 14.76 8.09
CA GLU A 4 -13.36 15.06 6.68
C GLU A 4 -14.51 14.23 6.08
N LEU A 5 -14.74 13.00 6.55
CA LEU A 5 -15.84 12.16 6.08
C LEU A 5 -17.17 12.43 6.78
N LEU A 6 -17.11 12.97 8.00
CA LEU A 6 -18.30 13.15 8.85
C LEU A 6 -18.97 14.52 8.63
N ASN A 7 -18.44 15.35 7.73
CA ASN A 7 -19.11 16.60 7.38
C ASN A 7 -20.39 16.35 6.57
N ILE A 8 -21.37 17.24 6.71
CA ILE A 8 -22.71 17.09 6.14
C ILE A 8 -22.67 16.95 4.62
N GLY A 9 -21.79 17.69 3.94
CA GLY A 9 -21.65 17.65 2.48
C GLY A 9 -21.20 16.28 1.98
N THR A 10 -20.15 15.72 2.60
CA THR A 10 -19.63 14.39 2.26
C THR A 10 -20.67 13.30 2.53
N LEU A 11 -21.33 13.33 3.69
CA LEU A 11 -22.38 12.36 4.04
C LEU A 11 -23.57 12.40 3.06
N ALA A 12 -24.01 13.60 2.67
CA ALA A 12 -25.06 13.76 1.68
C ALA A 12 -24.64 13.22 0.30
N ALA A 13 -23.40 13.46 -0.12
CA ALA A 13 -22.88 12.94 -1.38
C ALA A 13 -22.83 11.41 -1.41
N ILE A 14 -22.30 10.78 -0.34
CA ILE A 14 -22.25 9.31 -0.20
C ILE A 14 -23.67 8.72 -0.30
N ARG A 15 -24.63 9.27 0.45
CA ARG A 15 -26.02 8.80 0.45
C ARG A 15 -26.68 8.92 -0.91
N ARG A 16 -26.47 10.04 -1.62
CA ARG A 16 -27.00 10.21 -2.99
C ARG A 16 -26.45 9.17 -3.94
N LEU A 17 -25.14 8.93 -3.93
CA LEU A 17 -24.51 7.90 -4.77
C LEU A 17 -25.11 6.52 -4.48
N GLN A 18 -25.23 6.14 -3.21
CA GLN A 18 -25.80 4.86 -2.80
C GLN A 18 -27.28 4.71 -3.13
N ALA A 19 -28.07 5.78 -3.04
CA ALA A 19 -29.48 5.77 -3.44
C ALA A 19 -29.67 5.48 -4.94
N HIS A 20 -28.66 5.76 -5.77
CA HIS A 20 -28.61 5.41 -7.18
C HIS A 20 -27.83 4.11 -7.47
N GLY A 21 -27.59 3.27 -6.46
CA GLY A 21 -26.94 1.97 -6.62
C GLY A 21 -25.43 2.02 -6.84
N VAL A 22 -24.78 3.18 -6.65
CA VAL A 22 -23.32 3.31 -6.79
C VAL A 22 -22.61 2.68 -5.59
N VAL A 23 -21.69 1.76 -5.88
CA VAL A 23 -20.80 1.15 -4.88
C VAL A 23 -19.60 2.06 -4.62
N VAL A 24 -19.51 2.59 -3.40
CA VAL A 24 -18.40 3.47 -2.99
C VAL A 24 -17.31 2.65 -2.31
N ARG A 25 -16.05 2.87 -2.71
CA ARG A 25 -14.87 2.24 -2.10
C ARG A 25 -13.81 3.28 -1.78
N SER A 26 -13.06 3.09 -0.69
CA SER A 26 -11.98 3.98 -0.27
C SER A 26 -10.60 3.43 -0.62
N GLN A 27 -9.72 4.32 -1.08
CA GLN A 27 -8.30 4.08 -1.22
C GLN A 27 -7.57 5.26 -0.59
N SER A 28 -6.57 5.02 0.26
CA SER A 28 -5.85 6.12 0.90
C SER A 28 -4.38 5.78 1.15
N PRO A 29 -3.47 6.75 0.91
CA PRO A 29 -2.06 6.54 1.21
C PRO A 29 -1.83 6.62 2.72
N ILE A 30 -0.85 5.88 3.21
CA ILE A 30 -0.29 6.09 4.55
C ILE A 30 0.90 7.03 4.44
N MET A 31 0.80 8.20 5.10
CA MET A 31 1.78 9.28 4.96
C MET A 31 2.15 9.88 6.30
N LYS A 32 3.44 10.20 6.48
CA LYS A 32 3.93 11.02 7.60
C LYS A 32 3.13 12.32 7.68
N HIS A 33 2.97 12.81 8.90
CA HIS A 33 2.28 14.09 9.21
C HIS A 33 0.77 14.10 8.94
N ILE A 34 0.19 13.04 8.33
CA ILE A 34 -1.24 12.96 8.00
C ILE A 34 -1.89 11.78 8.72
N SER A 35 -1.43 10.57 8.43
CA SER A 35 -2.02 9.32 8.93
C SER A 35 -1.00 8.38 9.57
N LEU A 36 0.27 8.77 9.55
CA LEU A 36 1.40 8.10 10.20
C LEU A 36 2.05 9.11 11.13
N PHE A 37 1.81 8.93 12.42
CA PHE A 37 2.22 9.87 13.46
C PHE A 37 3.54 9.44 14.08
N ALA A 38 4.30 10.42 14.58
CA ALA A 38 5.51 10.19 15.34
C ALA A 38 5.28 10.39 16.83
N ASP A 39 6.04 9.65 17.65
CA ASP A 39 6.17 9.88 19.08
C ASP A 39 7.06 11.11 19.36
N ALA A 40 7.24 11.45 20.65
CA ALA A 40 8.08 12.58 21.06
C ALA A 40 9.56 12.42 20.65
N ALA A 41 10.01 11.20 20.36
CA ALA A 41 11.38 10.90 19.91
C ALA A 41 11.50 10.87 18.37
N GLY A 42 10.44 11.17 17.63
CA GLY A 42 10.43 11.16 16.18
C GLY A 42 10.30 9.77 15.54
N ARG A 43 10.03 8.72 16.33
CA ARG A 43 9.78 7.36 15.83
C ARG A 43 8.31 7.20 15.49
N VAL A 44 7.96 6.28 14.60
CA VAL A 44 6.55 6.01 14.29
C VAL A 44 5.81 5.54 15.54
N ASP A 45 4.76 6.28 15.90
CA ASP A 45 3.79 5.89 16.92
C ASP A 45 2.79 4.92 16.29
N VAL A 46 3.10 3.62 16.44
CA VAL A 46 2.31 2.54 15.84
C VAL A 46 0.88 2.52 16.37
N GLU A 47 0.71 2.75 17.68
CA GLU A 47 -0.61 2.68 18.33
C GLU A 47 -1.51 3.80 17.84
N ARG A 48 -1.04 5.05 17.88
CA ARG A 48 -1.81 6.20 17.42
C ARG A 48 -2.10 6.14 15.92
N SER A 49 -1.11 5.72 15.12
CA SER A 49 -1.28 5.59 13.67
C SER A 49 -2.31 4.52 13.33
N ALA A 50 -2.19 3.34 13.93
CA ALA A 50 -3.15 2.26 13.71
C ALA A 50 -4.56 2.64 14.20
N GLN A 51 -4.68 3.24 15.39
CA GLN A 51 -5.98 3.63 15.94
C GLN A 51 -6.73 4.60 15.02
N ASN A 52 -6.02 5.58 14.43
CA ASN A 52 -6.62 6.49 13.47
C ASN A 52 -7.19 5.78 12.22
N TRP A 53 -6.48 4.77 11.71
CA TRP A 53 -6.95 3.95 10.59
C TRP A 53 -8.09 3.01 10.97
N ILE A 54 -8.06 2.44 12.19
CA ILE A 54 -9.14 1.60 12.72
C ILE A 54 -10.43 2.43 12.85
N ASP A 55 -10.35 3.62 13.45
CA ASP A 55 -11.49 4.55 13.56
C ASP A 55 -12.06 4.89 12.17
N LEU A 56 -11.18 5.19 11.21
CA LEU A 56 -11.56 5.49 9.83
C LEU A 56 -12.26 4.29 9.16
N ALA A 57 -11.74 3.07 9.33
CA ALA A 57 -12.34 1.87 8.79
C ALA A 57 -13.72 1.58 9.39
N LEU A 58 -13.92 1.85 10.69
CA LEU A 58 -15.22 1.74 11.34
C LEU A 58 -16.21 2.79 10.81
N VAL A 59 -15.75 4.01 10.51
CA VAL A 59 -16.58 5.01 9.81
C VAL A 59 -16.97 4.53 8.42
N PHE A 60 -16.02 3.97 7.64
CA PHE A 60 -16.32 3.38 6.33
C PHE A 60 -17.39 2.29 6.42
N ALA A 61 -17.25 1.38 7.39
CA ALA A 61 -18.22 0.31 7.62
C ALA A 61 -19.62 0.85 7.91
N ASN A 62 -19.75 1.84 8.81
CA ASN A 62 -21.02 2.48 9.14
C ASN A 62 -21.66 3.17 7.93
N LEU A 63 -20.85 3.72 7.02
CA LEU A 63 -21.29 4.39 5.82
C LEU A 63 -21.45 3.46 4.61
N LYS A 64 -21.27 2.14 4.77
CA LYS A 64 -21.28 1.15 3.67
C LYS A 64 -20.29 1.50 2.55
N ILE A 65 -19.12 2.04 2.92
CA ILE A 65 -17.99 2.27 2.03
C ILE A 65 -17.06 1.06 2.14
N GLY A 66 -16.77 0.40 1.02
CA GLY A 66 -15.81 -0.70 1.02
C GLY A 66 -14.38 -0.20 1.22
N PHE A 67 -13.68 -0.70 2.25
CA PHE A 67 -12.28 -0.34 2.44
C PHE A 67 -11.41 -1.10 1.44
N HIS A 68 -11.04 -0.46 0.33
CA HIS A 68 -10.35 -1.15 -0.76
C HIS A 68 -8.86 -1.28 -0.49
N SER A 69 -8.17 -0.18 -0.17
CA SER A 69 -6.72 -0.24 0.04
C SER A 69 -6.16 0.84 0.95
N MET A 70 -5.13 0.43 1.71
CA MET A 70 -4.08 1.31 2.21
C MET A 70 -2.86 1.13 1.29
N TYR A 71 -2.14 2.22 0.98
CA TYR A 71 -0.95 2.12 0.13
C TYR A 71 0.18 3.07 0.56
N CYS A 72 1.42 2.71 0.26
CA CYS A 72 2.59 3.55 0.55
C CYS A 72 2.57 4.83 -0.30
N ALA A 73 3.17 5.91 0.22
CA ALA A 73 3.33 7.15 -0.54
C ALA A 73 3.96 6.88 -1.91
N ARG A 74 3.42 7.50 -2.97
CA ARG A 74 3.98 7.40 -4.31
C ARG A 74 5.21 8.29 -4.45
N PRO A 75 6.21 7.90 -5.27
CA PRO A 75 7.39 8.70 -5.56
C PRO A 75 7.06 9.89 -6.49
N THR A 76 6.19 10.78 -6.03
CA THR A 76 5.74 11.99 -6.76
C THR A 76 5.68 13.18 -5.80
N GLY A 77 6.16 14.35 -6.22
CA GLY A 77 6.18 15.55 -5.39
C GLY A 77 7.15 15.42 -4.20
N GLU A 78 6.75 15.90 -3.03
CA GLU A 78 7.53 15.86 -1.77
C GLU A 78 7.56 14.46 -1.13
N HIS A 79 7.96 13.46 -1.91
CA HIS A 79 7.97 12.05 -1.50
C HIS A 79 8.75 11.83 -0.20
N HIS A 80 9.91 12.47 -0.03
CA HIS A 80 10.74 12.32 1.18
C HIS A 80 10.06 12.87 2.45
N TYR A 81 9.22 13.89 2.30
CA TYR A 81 8.45 14.47 3.39
C TYR A 81 7.31 13.55 3.85
N PHE A 82 6.67 12.84 2.93
CA PHE A 82 5.50 11.99 3.25
C PHE A 82 5.82 10.51 3.43
N ALA A 83 6.90 9.99 2.85
CA ALA A 83 7.26 8.58 2.91
C ALA A 83 7.88 8.17 4.24
N ALA A 84 7.66 6.92 4.62
CA ALA A 84 8.25 6.30 5.80
C ALA A 84 8.84 4.92 5.44
N PRO A 85 9.71 4.36 6.29
CA PRO A 85 10.22 3.01 6.09
C PRO A 85 9.10 1.99 5.93
N LEU A 86 9.29 1.03 5.02
CA LEU A 86 8.32 -0.05 4.76
C LEU A 86 8.08 -0.89 6.02
N ALA A 87 9.12 -1.08 6.83
CA ALA A 87 9.05 -1.72 8.14
C ALA A 87 7.99 -1.11 9.07
N ASP A 88 8.00 0.22 9.21
CA ASP A 88 7.05 0.92 10.08
C ASP A 88 5.63 0.88 9.52
N VAL A 89 5.52 1.07 8.21
CA VAL A 89 4.25 1.02 7.49
C VAL A 89 3.61 -0.37 7.58
N GLU A 90 4.39 -1.43 7.41
CA GLU A 90 3.95 -2.83 7.55
C GLU A 90 3.51 -3.11 8.98
N THR A 91 4.27 -2.63 9.97
CA THR A 91 3.93 -2.80 11.40
C THR A 91 2.58 -2.16 11.73
N VAL A 92 2.35 -0.92 11.27
CA VAL A 92 1.06 -0.22 11.44
C VAL A 92 -0.05 -0.95 10.70
N PHE A 93 0.16 -1.33 9.45
CA PHE A 93 -0.84 -2.02 8.64
C PHE A 93 -1.25 -3.35 9.29
N ASN A 94 -0.30 -4.16 9.74
CA ASN A 94 -0.58 -5.43 10.41
C ASN A 94 -1.42 -5.25 11.65
N LYS A 95 -1.23 -4.16 12.40
CA LYS A 95 -2.07 -3.83 13.55
C LYS A 95 -3.50 -3.48 13.13
N VAL A 96 -3.66 -2.61 12.12
CA VAL A 96 -4.97 -2.29 11.55
C VAL A 96 -5.68 -3.56 11.05
N TYR A 97 -4.99 -4.39 10.28
CA TYR A 97 -5.53 -5.57 9.64
C TYR A 97 -6.02 -6.61 10.66
N ARG A 98 -5.24 -6.88 11.72
CA ARG A 98 -5.63 -7.83 12.78
C ARG A 98 -6.70 -7.30 13.73
N SER A 99 -6.78 -5.98 13.91
CA SER A 99 -7.78 -5.34 14.79
C SER A 99 -9.18 -5.23 14.16
N LEU A 100 -9.29 -5.22 12.83
CA LEU A 100 -10.57 -5.11 12.15
C LEU A 100 -11.21 -6.49 11.92
N SER A 101 -12.54 -6.54 12.02
CA SER A 101 -13.33 -7.68 11.56
C SER A 101 -13.07 -7.94 10.07
N SER A 102 -13.12 -9.21 9.65
CA SER A 102 -12.72 -9.62 8.29
C SER A 102 -13.42 -8.83 7.18
N ILE A 103 -14.70 -8.49 7.35
CA ILE A 103 -15.49 -7.73 6.36
C ILE A 103 -15.09 -6.25 6.25
N ASN A 104 -14.48 -5.69 7.30
CA ASN A 104 -14.08 -4.27 7.35
C ASN A 104 -12.59 -4.06 7.04
N ARG A 105 -11.84 -5.13 6.78
CA ARG A 105 -10.41 -5.05 6.43
C ARG A 105 -10.23 -4.43 5.04
N PRO A 106 -9.08 -3.77 4.80
CA PRO A 106 -8.64 -3.48 3.44
C PRO A 106 -8.71 -4.74 2.56
N SER A 107 -9.27 -4.60 1.36
CA SER A 107 -9.36 -5.71 0.39
C SER A 107 -7.98 -6.19 -0.10
N ARG A 108 -6.95 -5.36 0.05
CA ARG A 108 -5.56 -5.67 -0.30
C ARG A 108 -4.66 -5.44 0.93
N HIS A 109 -3.59 -6.23 1.03
CA HIS A 109 -2.49 -5.91 1.92
C HIS A 109 -1.85 -4.58 1.52
N ILE A 110 -1.12 -3.94 2.45
CA ILE A 110 -0.43 -2.67 2.17
C ILE A 110 0.36 -2.81 0.87
N SER A 111 0.12 -1.90 -0.06
CA SER A 111 0.71 -1.97 -1.40
C SER A 111 1.51 -0.72 -1.73
N MET A 112 2.51 -0.89 -2.57
CA MET A 112 3.26 0.20 -3.17
C MET A 112 3.15 0.09 -4.69
N THR A 113 3.01 1.25 -5.34
CA THR A 113 2.98 1.33 -6.81
C THR A 113 4.39 1.61 -7.34
N SER A 114 4.81 0.88 -8.37
CA SER A 114 6.03 1.10 -9.16
C SER A 114 5.72 1.03 -10.66
N SER A 115 6.73 1.14 -11.53
CA SER A 115 6.54 0.97 -12.99
C SER A 115 6.10 -0.45 -13.36
N ALA A 116 6.55 -1.44 -12.57
CA ALA A 116 6.19 -2.85 -12.70
C ALA A 116 4.72 -3.15 -12.40
N GLY A 117 4.05 -2.30 -11.62
CA GLY A 117 2.67 -2.50 -11.17
C GLY A 117 2.49 -2.16 -9.69
N LYS A 118 1.61 -2.90 -9.00
CA LYS A 118 1.33 -2.74 -7.57
C LYS A 118 1.79 -3.97 -6.80
N ILE A 119 2.76 -3.79 -5.91
CA ILE A 119 3.32 -4.85 -5.09
C ILE A 119 2.77 -4.71 -3.67
N SER A 120 2.16 -5.76 -3.14
CA SER A 120 1.75 -5.84 -1.74
C SER A 120 2.85 -6.41 -0.87
N ILE A 121 2.99 -5.87 0.34
CA ILE A 121 3.76 -6.47 1.43
C ILE A 121 2.79 -7.33 2.23
N LEU A 122 2.95 -8.65 2.13
CA LEU A 122 2.07 -9.62 2.78
C LEU A 122 2.38 -9.77 4.28
N GLY A 123 3.61 -9.45 4.66
CA GLY A 123 4.13 -9.54 6.02
C GLY A 123 5.63 -9.84 6.00
N THR A 124 6.13 -10.42 7.08
CA THR A 124 7.51 -10.92 7.15
C THR A 124 7.58 -12.44 7.25
N ALA A 125 8.64 -13.01 6.68
CA ALA A 125 9.01 -14.42 6.80
C ALA A 125 10.41 -14.54 7.43
N GLU A 126 10.73 -15.70 7.98
CA GLU A 126 12.07 -16.04 8.47
C GLU A 126 12.58 -17.27 7.72
N VAL A 127 13.75 -17.15 7.09
CA VAL A 127 14.42 -18.23 6.34
C VAL A 127 15.88 -18.22 6.77
N ASP A 128 16.39 -19.36 7.25
CA ASP A 128 17.77 -19.49 7.73
C ASP A 128 18.20 -18.43 8.77
N GLY A 129 17.26 -18.02 9.63
CA GLY A 129 17.47 -16.97 10.65
C GLY A 129 17.48 -15.54 10.10
N GLU A 130 17.25 -15.36 8.79
CA GLU A 130 17.12 -14.06 8.15
C GLU A 130 15.65 -13.63 8.07
N ARG A 131 15.36 -12.42 8.57
CA ARG A 131 14.04 -11.80 8.43
C ARG A 131 13.89 -11.18 7.04
N LEU A 132 12.79 -11.50 6.37
CA LEU A 132 12.49 -11.12 5.00
C LEU A 132 11.11 -10.48 4.90
N PHE A 133 10.92 -9.57 3.94
CA PHE A 133 9.59 -9.18 3.48
C PHE A 133 9.05 -10.20 2.48
N ALA A 134 7.82 -10.64 2.67
CA ALA A 134 7.07 -11.43 1.69
C ALA A 134 6.25 -10.50 0.80
N LEU A 135 6.52 -10.55 -0.51
CA LEU A 135 5.99 -9.62 -1.49
C LEU A 135 5.20 -10.36 -2.57
N LYS A 136 4.15 -9.72 -3.10
CA LYS A 136 3.32 -10.27 -4.17
C LYS A 136 2.71 -9.17 -5.02
N PHE A 137 2.67 -9.36 -6.34
CA PHE A 137 1.93 -8.45 -7.21
C PHE A 137 0.42 -8.56 -6.97
N THR A 138 -0.25 -7.41 -6.97
CA THR A 138 -1.71 -7.28 -7.01
C THR A 138 -2.20 -6.64 -8.31
N GLU A 139 -1.26 -6.19 -9.13
CA GLU A 139 -1.42 -5.63 -10.46
C GLU A 139 -0.02 -5.64 -11.09
N GLY A 140 0.15 -6.09 -12.32
CA GLY A 140 1.46 -6.22 -12.97
C GLY A 140 1.39 -5.81 -14.44
N ARG A 141 2.55 -5.49 -15.03
CA ARG A 141 2.65 -5.33 -16.49
C ARG A 141 2.47 -6.66 -17.23
N ASN A 142 3.00 -7.73 -16.65
CA ASN A 142 2.57 -9.10 -16.95
C ASN A 142 1.69 -9.60 -15.79
N MET A 143 0.48 -10.06 -16.11
CA MET A 143 -0.47 -10.56 -15.13
C MET A 143 -0.06 -11.90 -14.51
N GLU A 144 0.80 -12.68 -15.16
CA GLU A 144 1.35 -13.93 -14.61
C GLU A 144 2.28 -13.69 -13.41
N TRP A 145 2.81 -12.47 -13.25
CA TRP A 145 3.60 -12.11 -12.07
C TRP A 145 2.77 -12.15 -10.77
N LEU A 146 1.44 -12.05 -10.86
CA LEU A 146 0.54 -12.16 -9.70
C LEU A 146 0.53 -13.56 -9.10
N ASP A 147 1.00 -14.58 -9.82
CA ASP A 147 1.00 -15.96 -9.30
C ASP A 147 2.22 -16.26 -8.42
N LYS A 148 3.19 -15.35 -8.37
CA LYS A 148 4.45 -15.53 -7.65
C LYS A 148 4.50 -14.73 -6.35
N VAL A 149 4.91 -15.38 -5.27
CA VAL A 149 5.41 -14.73 -4.06
C VAL A 149 6.92 -14.66 -4.15
N PHE A 150 7.50 -13.52 -3.80
CA PHE A 150 8.94 -13.34 -3.78
C PHE A 150 9.38 -12.71 -2.46
N LEU A 151 10.64 -12.96 -2.10
CA LEU A 151 11.21 -12.56 -0.82
C LEU A 151 12.27 -11.49 -1.05
N ALA A 152 12.28 -10.50 -0.17
CA ALA A 152 13.32 -9.47 -0.13
C ALA A 152 13.85 -9.32 1.30
N ARG A 153 15.14 -8.98 1.44
CA ARG A 153 15.77 -8.75 2.74
C ARG A 153 15.03 -7.66 3.50
N TYR A 154 14.79 -7.89 4.78
CA TYR A 154 14.16 -6.87 5.62
C TYR A 154 15.13 -5.70 5.83
N ASP A 155 14.73 -4.51 5.43
CA ASP A 155 15.46 -3.27 5.69
C ASP A 155 14.57 -2.30 6.47
N ALA A 156 15.02 -1.92 7.66
CA ALA A 156 14.31 -1.02 8.57
C ALA A 156 14.24 0.43 8.10
N ARG A 157 14.97 0.80 7.04
CA ARG A 157 15.12 2.18 6.55
C ARG A 157 14.57 2.38 5.15
N GLN A 158 14.54 1.34 4.32
CA GLN A 158 14.03 1.50 2.95
C GLN A 158 12.55 1.82 2.94
N ASN A 159 12.18 2.78 2.09
CA ASN A 159 10.81 3.23 1.91
C ASN A 159 10.20 2.79 0.56
N THR A 160 10.96 2.05 -0.26
CA THR A 160 10.51 1.54 -1.55
C THR A 160 10.98 0.11 -1.79
N VAL A 161 10.10 -0.75 -2.29
CA VAL A 161 10.39 -2.15 -2.66
C VAL A 161 11.54 -2.24 -3.66
N ASP A 162 11.63 -1.31 -4.60
CA ASP A 162 12.66 -1.32 -5.64
C ASP A 162 14.10 -1.17 -5.08
N LYS A 163 14.24 -0.74 -3.82
CA LYS A 163 15.53 -0.60 -3.12
C LYS A 163 15.84 -1.77 -2.17
N LEU A 164 14.93 -2.73 -2.05
CA LEU A 164 15.18 -3.94 -1.27
C LEU A 164 16.02 -4.92 -2.08
N GLU A 165 16.83 -5.72 -1.39
CA GLU A 165 17.62 -6.79 -1.98
C GLU A 165 16.79 -8.08 -2.04
N PRO A 166 16.75 -8.81 -3.17
CA PRO A 166 16.11 -10.14 -3.23
C PRO A 166 16.82 -11.15 -2.31
N LEU A 167 16.08 -12.13 -1.79
CA LEU A 167 16.69 -13.28 -1.12
C LEU A 167 17.58 -14.05 -2.12
N GLY A 168 18.83 -14.32 -1.75
CA GLY A 168 19.81 -14.97 -2.62
C GLY A 168 20.60 -14.03 -3.54
N GLY A 169 20.34 -12.71 -3.47
CA GLY A 169 20.99 -11.71 -4.29
C GLY A 169 20.47 -11.65 -5.74
N GLY A 170 21.11 -10.81 -6.55
CA GLY A 170 20.72 -10.58 -7.94
C GLY A 170 19.51 -9.64 -8.08
N GLU A 171 18.73 -9.85 -9.13
CA GLU A 171 17.57 -9.02 -9.48
C GLU A 171 16.25 -9.73 -9.18
N PHE A 172 15.19 -8.96 -8.94
CA PHE A 172 13.85 -9.55 -8.82
C PHE A 172 13.44 -10.20 -10.14
N PHE A 173 12.71 -11.33 -10.04
CA PHE A 173 12.33 -12.17 -11.18
C PHE A 173 11.62 -11.42 -12.33
N TYR A 174 10.98 -10.29 -12.04
CA TYR A 174 10.17 -9.53 -13.01
C TYR A 174 10.97 -8.45 -13.74
N ARG A 175 12.22 -8.13 -13.34
CA ARG A 175 12.92 -6.94 -13.83
C ARG A 175 13.36 -7.05 -15.28
N GLU A 176 13.90 -8.20 -15.69
CA GLU A 176 14.34 -8.40 -17.08
C GLU A 176 13.14 -8.29 -18.04
N GLU A 177 12.06 -8.99 -17.72
CA GLU A 177 10.84 -8.95 -18.52
C GLU A 177 10.20 -7.54 -18.53
N LEU A 178 10.21 -6.83 -17.39
CA LEU A 178 9.76 -5.45 -17.34
C LEU A 178 10.55 -4.54 -18.29
N GLN A 179 11.88 -4.68 -18.34
CA GLN A 179 12.72 -3.90 -19.25
C GLN A 179 12.37 -4.17 -20.71
N GLN A 180 12.09 -5.44 -21.06
CA GLN A 180 11.66 -5.82 -22.41
C GLN A 180 10.30 -5.20 -22.76
N ILE A 181 9.34 -5.24 -21.83
CA ILE A 181 8.02 -4.60 -22.01
C ILE A 181 8.17 -3.09 -22.20
N GLU A 182 8.97 -2.43 -21.36
CA GLU A 182 9.20 -0.98 -21.44
C GLU A 182 9.93 -0.58 -22.74
N ALA A 183 10.88 -1.39 -23.21
CA ALA A 183 11.56 -1.17 -24.49
C ALA A 183 10.58 -1.30 -25.67
N ALA A 184 9.79 -2.38 -25.72
CA ALA A 184 8.80 -2.59 -26.77
C ALA A 184 7.75 -1.46 -26.83
N LEU A 185 7.30 -0.96 -25.67
CA LEU A 185 6.38 0.18 -25.60
C LEU A 185 7.03 1.47 -26.12
N ARG A 186 8.32 1.68 -25.83
CA ARG A 186 9.07 2.84 -26.33
C ARG A 186 9.21 2.80 -27.84
N ASP A 187 9.56 1.65 -28.40
CA ASP A 187 9.73 1.46 -29.84
C ASP A 187 8.39 1.63 -30.58
N SER A 188 7.31 1.08 -30.03
CA SER A 188 5.96 1.29 -30.55
C SER A 188 5.54 2.75 -30.54
N LEU A 189 5.85 3.50 -29.47
CA LEU A 189 5.55 4.93 -29.40
C LEU A 189 6.38 5.74 -30.41
N ALA A 190 7.63 5.35 -30.65
CA ALA A 190 8.49 6.00 -31.63
C ALA A 190 8.03 5.74 -33.07
N ALA A 191 7.58 4.52 -33.38
CA ALA A 191 7.05 4.16 -34.70
C ALA A 191 5.68 4.79 -35.01
N ALA A 192 4.92 5.19 -33.98
CA ALA A 192 3.63 5.86 -34.13
C ALA A 192 3.73 7.39 -34.28
N ARG A 193 4.94 7.95 -34.24
CA ARG A 193 5.23 9.38 -34.48
C ARG A 193 5.74 9.57 -35.91
#